data_AF-A0A0F9W934-F1
#
_entry.id   AF-A0A0F9W934-F1
#
_cell.length_a   1.000
_cell.length_b   1.000
_cell.length_c   1.000
_cell.angle_alpha   90.00
_cell.angle_beta   90.00
_cell.angle_gamma   90.00
#
_symmetry.space_group_name_H-M   'P 1'
#
loop_
_entity.id
_entity.type
_entity.pdbx_description
1 polymer ?
#
loop_
_entity_poly.entity_id
_entity_poly.type
_entity_poly.pdbx_seq_one_letter_code
_entity_poly.pdbx_strand_id
1 'polypeptide(L)'
;MRCPDISNLKLDRRDQDALKRIRSIQRAGNVLEVVMPAGVMSVIFLGNGPSQTLYNIHSADWVLFAQALNGLPSIIRTQIANAAKLRLLDGGLSAEQRKFWDAVERGCGGY
;
A
#
# COMPACT_ATOMS: atom_id res chain seq x y z
N MET A 1 14.31 -7.89 -8.81
CA MET A 1 12.99 -7.34 -8.46
C MET A 1 12.80 -6.06 -9.26
N ARG A 2 11.72 -5.92 -10.03
CA ARG A 2 11.47 -4.71 -10.82
C ARG A 2 10.21 -4.03 -10.28
N CYS A 3 10.39 -3.04 -9.42
CA CYS A 3 9.24 -2.36 -8.83
C CYS A 3 8.57 -1.41 -9.85
N PRO A 4 7.23 -1.30 -9.85
CA PRO A 4 6.54 -0.49 -10.84
C PRO A 4 6.66 1.00 -10.53
N ASP A 5 6.81 1.82 -11.56
CA ASP A 5 6.44 3.23 -11.48
C ASP A 5 4.93 3.34 -11.71
N ILE A 6 4.24 4.05 -10.82
CA ILE A 6 2.80 4.29 -10.90
C ILE A 6 2.58 5.80 -10.91
N SER A 7 2.00 6.31 -11.98
CA SER A 7 1.64 7.72 -12.10
C SER A 7 0.14 7.89 -12.06
N ASN A 8 -0.32 9.03 -11.53
CA ASN A 8 -1.73 9.40 -11.46
C ASN A 8 -2.63 8.37 -10.75
N LEU A 9 -2.09 7.66 -9.77
CA LEU A 9 -2.87 6.74 -8.95
C LEU A 9 -3.93 7.53 -8.20
N LYS A 10 -5.20 7.17 -8.41
CA LYS A 10 -6.33 7.73 -7.67
C LYS A 10 -6.85 6.67 -6.73
N LEU A 11 -6.74 6.93 -5.43
CA LEU A 11 -7.24 6.03 -4.41
C LEU A 11 -8.70 6.36 -4.07
N ASP A 12 -9.56 5.34 -4.10
CA ASP A 12 -10.96 5.47 -3.75
C ASP A 12 -11.20 5.25 -2.24
N ARG A 13 -12.45 5.34 -1.79
CA ARG A 13 -12.79 5.13 -0.38
C ARG A 13 -12.42 3.72 0.12
N ARG A 14 -12.60 2.68 -0.68
CA ARG A 14 -12.26 1.30 -0.29
C ARG A 14 -10.76 1.12 -0.15
N ASP A 15 -9.97 1.79 -1.00
CA ASP A 15 -8.52 1.82 -0.86
C ASP A 15 -8.10 2.47 0.45
N GLN A 16 -8.70 3.61 0.79
CA GLN A 16 -8.41 4.30 2.04
C GLN A 16 -8.74 3.43 3.26
N ASP A 17 -9.85 2.71 3.22
CA ASP A 17 -10.25 1.83 4.31
C ASP A 17 -9.28 0.64 4.46
N ALA A 18 -8.81 0.08 3.35
CA ALA A 18 -7.76 -0.94 3.36
C ALA A 18 -6.42 -0.40 3.91
N LEU A 19 -6.02 0.81 3.53
CA LEU A 19 -4.82 1.46 4.06
C LEU A 19 -4.93 1.76 5.56
N LYS A 20 -6.12 2.19 6.04
CA LYS A 20 -6.39 2.36 7.47
C LYS A 20 -6.30 1.03 8.23
N ARG A 21 -6.73 -0.07 7.61
CA ARG A 21 -6.59 -1.42 8.19
C ARG A 21 -5.13 -1.87 8.26
N ILE A 22 -4.32 -1.60 7.23
CA ILE A 22 -2.87 -1.86 7.27
C ILE A 22 -2.23 -1.09 8.43
N ARG A 23 -2.62 0.18 8.62
CA ARG A 23 -2.15 0.98 9.75
C ARG A 23 -2.53 0.38 11.10
N SER A 24 -3.76 -0.13 11.25
CA SER A 24 -4.19 -0.74 12.51
C SER A 24 -3.45 -2.05 12.81
N ILE A 25 -3.16 -2.86 11.80
CA ILE A 25 -2.31 -4.06 11.91
C ILE A 25 -0.92 -3.70 12.43
N GLN A 26 -0.28 -2.66 11.86
CA GLN A 26 1.05 -2.21 12.27
C GLN A 26 1.06 -1.71 13.72
N ARG A 27 0.06 -0.90 14.10
CA ARG A 27 -0.09 -0.42 15.48
C ARG A 27 -0.31 -1.56 16.48
N ALA A 28 -1.16 -2.52 16.15
CA ALA A 28 -1.40 -3.69 17.00
C ALA A 28 -0.15 -4.58 17.13
N GLY A 29 0.68 -4.63 16.10
CA GLY A 29 1.98 -5.31 16.11
C GLY A 29 3.11 -4.54 16.80
N ASN A 30 2.83 -3.39 17.43
CA ASN A 30 3.82 -2.48 18.02
C ASN A 30 4.95 -2.08 17.05
N VAL A 31 4.63 -1.95 15.76
CA VAL A 31 5.57 -1.48 14.73
C VAL A 31 5.58 0.04 14.77
N LEU A 32 6.75 0.62 15.05
CA LEU A 32 6.95 2.08 15.17
C LEU A 32 6.79 2.82 13.84
N GLU A 33 7.03 2.14 12.71
CA GLU A 33 7.01 2.74 11.38
C GLU A 33 5.79 2.29 10.57
N VAL A 34 5.12 3.26 9.94
CA VAL A 34 4.03 2.97 9.00
C VAL A 34 4.65 2.56 7.67
N VAL A 35 4.60 1.26 7.37
CA VAL A 35 5.19 0.71 6.16
C VAL A 35 4.19 0.89 5.01
N MET A 36 4.34 1.96 4.23
CA MET A 36 3.68 2.21 2.95
C MET A 36 4.61 3.05 2.04
N PRO A 37 4.47 2.99 0.70
CA PRO A 37 5.24 3.86 -0.20
C PRO A 37 5.01 5.34 0.13
N ALA A 38 6.09 6.14 0.07
CA ALA A 38 6.07 7.54 0.52
C ALA A 38 4.99 8.37 -0.19
N GLY A 39 4.75 8.12 -1.48
CA GLY A 39 3.71 8.79 -2.26
C GLY A 39 2.30 8.66 -1.67
N VAL A 40 1.97 7.57 -0.95
CA VAL A 40 0.62 7.31 -0.42
C VAL A 40 0.49 7.48 1.10
N MET A 41 1.58 7.82 1.80
CA MET A 41 1.57 8.01 3.25
C MET A 41 0.58 9.08 3.72
N SER A 42 0.30 10.09 2.90
CA SER A 42 -0.63 11.18 3.22
C SER A 42 -2.04 10.69 3.58
N VAL A 43 -2.53 9.61 2.96
CA VAL A 43 -3.84 8.99 3.29
C VAL A 43 -3.88 8.51 4.74
N ILE A 44 -2.77 7.96 5.22
CA ILE A 44 -2.66 7.40 6.56
C ILE A 44 -2.56 8.52 7.59
N PHE A 45 -1.85 9.60 7.28
CA PHE A 45 -1.60 10.67 8.24
C PHE A 45 -2.67 11.76 8.28
N LEU A 46 -3.31 12.11 7.16
CA LEU A 46 -4.14 13.32 7.05
C LEU A 46 -5.65 13.10 7.15
N GLY A 47 -6.14 11.85 7.11
CA GLY A 47 -7.51 11.48 7.52
C GLY A 47 -8.71 12.08 6.77
N ASN A 48 -8.52 13.10 5.93
CA ASN A 48 -9.59 13.91 5.34
C ASN A 48 -9.57 13.84 3.80
N GLY A 49 -10.47 13.02 3.23
CA GLY A 49 -11.05 13.18 1.88
C GLY A 49 -10.23 12.73 0.64
N PRO A 50 -10.60 11.61 -0.04
CA PRO A 50 -9.91 11.10 -1.24
C PRO A 50 -10.22 11.75 -2.60
N SER A 51 -11.10 12.74 -2.72
CA SER A 51 -11.79 12.91 -4.02
C SER A 51 -10.88 13.30 -5.21
N GLN A 52 -9.68 13.85 -4.98
CA GLN A 52 -8.87 14.43 -6.07
C GLN A 52 -7.34 14.27 -5.96
N THR A 53 -6.78 13.62 -4.93
CA THR A 53 -5.32 13.49 -4.84
C THR A 53 -4.82 12.40 -5.79
N LEU A 54 -3.98 12.80 -6.74
CA LEU A 54 -3.23 11.91 -7.61
C LEU A 54 -1.90 11.59 -6.95
N TYR A 55 -1.60 10.30 -6.83
CA TYR A 55 -0.35 9.81 -6.27
C TYR A 55 0.58 9.35 -7.38
N ASN A 56 1.83 9.78 -7.27
CA ASN A 56 2.94 9.24 -8.06
C ASN A 56 3.81 8.44 -7.12
N ILE A 57 4.02 7.18 -7.47
CA ILE A 57 4.84 6.24 -6.69
C ILE A 57 5.95 5.78 -7.60
N HIS A 58 7.19 6.06 -7.20
CA HIS A 58 8.35 5.67 -7.95
C HIS A 58 8.83 4.29 -7.52
N SER A 59 9.57 3.61 -8.40
CA SER A 59 10.24 2.34 -8.10
C SER A 59 11.08 2.39 -6.82
N ALA A 60 11.73 3.52 -6.52
CA ALA A 60 12.49 3.72 -5.28
C ALA A 60 11.61 3.67 -4.02
N ASP A 61 10.39 4.19 -4.06
CA ASP A 61 9.45 4.14 -2.92
C ASP A 61 9.07 2.70 -2.59
N TRP A 62 8.92 1.86 -3.62
CA TRP A 62 8.66 0.43 -3.46
C TRP A 62 9.86 -0.33 -2.90
N VAL A 63 11.08 0.05 -3.27
CA VAL A 63 12.29 -0.57 -2.70
C VAL A 63 12.36 -0.29 -1.20
N LEU A 64 12.11 0.96 -0.79
CA LEU A 64 12.06 1.32 0.64
C LEU A 64 10.93 0.58 1.36
N PHE A 65 9.74 0.51 0.75
CA PHE A 65 8.62 -0.26 1.28
C PHE A 65 8.97 -1.75 1.45
N ALA A 66 9.61 -2.38 0.46
CA ALA A 66 10.06 -3.78 0.53
C ALA A 66 11.05 -4.00 1.69
N GLN A 67 12.02 -3.09 1.84
CA GLN A 67 13.01 -3.14 2.91
C GLN A 67 12.34 -3.02 4.28
N ALA A 68 11.42 -2.07 4.43
CA ALA A 68 10.65 -1.90 5.65
C ALA A 68 9.78 -3.13 5.96
N LEU A 69 9.13 -3.72 4.95
CA LEU A 69 8.37 -4.96 5.11
C LEU A 69 9.26 -6.11 5.61
N ASN A 70 10.47 -6.25 5.07
CA ASN A 70 11.39 -7.33 5.47
C ASN A 70 11.77 -7.28 6.96
N GLY A 71 11.80 -6.09 7.55
CA GLY A 71 12.03 -5.90 8.99
C GLY A 71 10.86 -6.32 9.88
N LEU A 72 9.67 -6.57 9.32
CA LEU A 72 8.48 -6.92 10.09
C LEU A 72 8.40 -8.43 10.41
N PRO A 73 7.76 -8.79 11.54
CA PRO A 73 7.40 -10.18 11.83
C PRO A 73 6.56 -10.79 10.69
N SER A 74 6.76 -12.07 10.39
CA SER A 74 6.10 -12.77 9.28
C SER A 74 4.57 -12.70 9.34
N ILE A 75 3.99 -12.74 10.54
CA ILE A 75 2.56 -12.61 10.76
C ILE A 75 2.04 -11.24 10.33
N ILE A 76 2.78 -10.15 10.62
CA ILE A 76 2.41 -8.79 10.24
C ILE A 76 2.50 -8.64 8.72
N ARG A 77 3.59 -9.11 8.10
CA ARG A 77 3.72 -9.12 6.63
C ARG A 77 2.55 -9.85 5.97
N THR A 78 2.18 -11.01 6.50
CA THR A 78 1.05 -11.81 6.00
C THR A 78 -0.27 -11.07 6.11
N GLN A 79 -0.51 -10.36 7.22
CA GLN A 79 -1.73 -9.56 7.39
C GLN A 79 -1.79 -8.38 6.42
N ILE A 80 -0.66 -7.70 6.16
CA ILE A 80 -0.58 -6.64 5.15
C ILE A 80 -0.86 -7.19 3.75
N ALA A 81 -0.21 -8.29 3.38
CA ALA A 81 -0.44 -8.96 2.10
C ALA A 81 -1.90 -9.40 1.92
N ASN A 82 -2.52 -9.95 2.97
CA ASN A 82 -3.93 -10.32 2.95
C ASN A 82 -4.87 -9.11 2.78
N ALA A 83 -4.55 -7.96 3.40
CA ALA A 83 -5.33 -6.74 3.20
C ALA A 83 -5.27 -6.26 1.75
N ALA A 84 -4.08 -6.31 1.12
CA ALA A 84 -3.91 -5.99 -0.29
C ALA A 84 -4.63 -6.98 -1.22
N LYS A 85 -4.51 -8.29 -0.94
CA LYS A 85 -5.18 -9.35 -1.68
C LYS A 85 -6.69 -9.19 -1.68
N LEU A 86 -7.28 -8.82 -0.53
CA LEU A 86 -8.71 -8.53 -0.45
C LEU A 86 -9.12 -7.36 -1.36
N ARG A 87 -8.32 -6.29 -1.47
CA ARG A 87 -8.59 -5.22 -2.45
C ARG A 87 -8.46 -5.69 -3.89
N LEU A 88 -7.50 -6.56 -4.21
CA LEU A 88 -7.37 -7.11 -5.56
C LEU A 88 -8.59 -7.95 -6.01
N LEU A 89 -9.36 -8.48 -5.06
CA LEU A 89 -10.59 -9.24 -5.34
C LEU A 89 -11.82 -8.36 -5.57
N ASP A 90 -11.76 -7.07 -5.25
CA ASP A 90 -12.87 -6.16 -5.49
C ASP A 90 -13.09 -5.93 -7.00
N GLY A 91 -14.35 -5.70 -7.37
CA GLY A 91 -14.68 -5.26 -8.73
C GLY A 91 -14.36 -3.78 -8.95
N GLY A 92 -14.01 -3.41 -10.17
CA GLY A 92 -13.92 -2.01 -10.59
C GLY A 92 -12.61 -1.28 -10.28
N LEU A 93 -11.51 -1.98 -9.95
CA LEU A 93 -10.20 -1.35 -9.83
C LEU A 93 -9.70 -0.84 -11.20
N SER A 94 -9.17 0.37 -11.20
CA SER A 94 -8.34 0.88 -12.30
C SER A 94 -7.06 0.04 -12.45
N ALA A 95 -6.39 0.19 -13.60
CA ALA A 95 -5.11 -0.48 -13.83
C ALA A 95 -4.05 -0.05 -12.81
N GLU A 96 -4.03 1.22 -12.43
CA GLU A 96 -3.12 1.81 -11.45
C GLU A 96 -3.40 1.29 -10.05
N GLN A 97 -4.69 1.23 -9.64
CA GLN A 97 -5.07 0.65 -8.35
C GLN A 97 -4.68 -0.83 -8.27
N ARG A 98 -4.89 -1.60 -9.35
CA ARG A 98 -4.49 -3.01 -9.41
C ARG A 98 -2.97 -3.18 -9.29
N LYS A 99 -2.18 -2.39 -10.03
CA LYS A 99 -0.71 -2.39 -9.92
C LYS A 99 -0.24 -2.01 -8.53
N PHE A 100 -0.88 -1.02 -7.92
CA PHE A 100 -0.59 -0.59 -6.57
C PHE A 100 -0.80 -1.72 -5.57
N TRP A 101 -1.98 -2.34 -5.56
CA TRP A 101 -2.28 -3.40 -4.59
C TRP A 101 -1.49 -4.68 -4.84
N ASP A 102 -1.16 -5.03 -6.08
CA ASP A 102 -0.25 -6.15 -6.39
C ASP A 102 1.18 -5.87 -5.86
N ALA A 103 1.67 -4.64 -5.98
CA ALA A 103 2.95 -4.24 -5.41
C ALA A 103 2.92 -4.22 -3.87
N VAL A 104 1.81 -3.82 -3.25
CA VAL A 104 1.63 -3.90 -1.78
C VAL A 104 1.61 -5.36 -1.31
N GLU A 105 0.91 -6.26 -2.01
CA GLU A 105 0.84 -7.69 -1.67
C GLU A 105 2.22 -8.35 -1.69
N ARG A 106 3.01 -8.05 -2.72
CA ARG A 106 4.31 -8.72 -2.98
C ARG A 106 5.50 -8.02 -2.34
N GLY A 107 5.31 -6.82 -1.81
CA GLY A 107 6.38 -5.95 -1.29
C GLY A 107 7.16 -5.19 -2.38
N CYS A 108 7.06 -5.60 -3.64
CA CYS A 108 7.51 -4.92 -4.84
C CYS A 108 6.98 -5.76 -6.01
N GLY A 109 6.37 -5.13 -7.01
CA GLY A 109 5.70 -5.84 -8.11
C GLY A 109 6.63 -6.82 -8.85
N GLY A 110 6.10 -7.99 -9.21
CA GLY A 110 6.81 -8.99 -10.00
C GLY A 110 6.54 -8.77 -11.49
N TYR A 111 7.47 -8.08 -12.16
CA TYR A 111 7.52 -7.97 -13.62
C TYR A 111 8.96 -8.13 -14.10
#